data_AF-A0A9W4GJL2-F1
#
_entry.id   AF-A0A9W4GJL2-F1
#
_cell.length_a   1.000
_cell.length_b   1.000
_cell.length_c   1.000
_cell.angle_alpha   90.00
_cell.angle_beta   90.00
_cell.angle_gamma   90.00
#
_symmetry.space_group_name_H-M   'P 1'
#
loop_
_entity.id
_entity.type
_entity.pdbx_description
1 polymer ?
#
loop_
_entity_poly.entity_id
_entity_poly.type
_entity_poly.pdbx_seq_one_letter_code
_entity_poly.pdbx_strand_id
1 'polypeptide(L)'
;MWIKFCISLFITGLIHQVKCIDTPYSDMYLPDGTNGFLCETEFLSIEYARQEKYEAMESFFYERRFQTFPKLFEDTHLFNVKTDILLSWPVKPSGKIYIKDPGKFRIIINIRGQIMGMVVIVHDDDKNKVSFEKCKPVRSSVAEEDFTSSLLDEYWSLAYPTNGFRCGSKYFPLSIVKSGNDPNSDYYFKNALAAKSRRAYFGKYSGDQFIGSDLRTYPLHHSSTSEQICGPHGRFRAVFDMTNREFKGIIDVKAKDVKCVCLGSTIGFTRYNLQPIFYLKHGENTKYVLAQDLRWT
;
A
#
# COMPACT_ATOMS: atom_id res chain seq x y z
N MET A 1 7.66 29.46 -19.60
CA MET A 1 8.42 28.99 -18.42
C MET A 1 7.63 29.11 -17.12
N TRP A 2 6.90 30.21 -16.90
CA TRP A 2 6.04 30.44 -15.71
C TRP A 2 4.93 29.42 -15.49
N ILE A 3 4.24 28.98 -16.54
CA ILE A 3 3.13 27.99 -16.41
C ILE A 3 3.63 26.67 -15.77
N LYS A 4 4.81 26.18 -16.17
CA LYS A 4 5.40 24.96 -15.59
C LYS A 4 5.77 25.13 -14.11
N PHE A 5 6.23 26.33 -13.74
CA PHE A 5 6.54 26.67 -12.35
C PHE A 5 5.28 26.74 -11.49
N CYS A 6 4.21 27.39 -11.97
CA CYS A 6 2.92 27.45 -11.29
C CYS A 6 2.32 26.04 -11.09
N ILE A 7 2.37 25.17 -12.11
CA ILE A 7 1.90 23.78 -12.01
C ILE A 7 2.70 23.01 -10.95
N SER A 8 4.03 23.11 -10.96
CA SER A 8 4.88 22.45 -9.97
C SER A 8 4.57 22.93 -8.55
N LEU A 9 4.38 24.23 -8.34
CA LEU A 9 4.11 24.82 -7.04
C LEU A 9 2.73 24.39 -6.51
N PHE A 10 1.74 24.30 -7.39
CA PHE A 10 0.41 23.78 -7.06
C PHE A 10 0.45 22.31 -6.66
N ILE A 11 1.13 21.45 -7.45
CA ILE A 11 1.32 20.03 -7.11
C ILE A 11 2.04 19.87 -5.76
N THR A 12 3.08 20.68 -5.51
CA THR A 12 3.83 20.63 -4.25
C THR A 12 2.96 21.05 -3.06
N GLY A 13 2.18 22.12 -3.21
CA GLY A 13 1.23 22.57 -2.18
C GLY A 13 0.15 21.53 -1.88
N LEU A 14 -0.37 20.86 -2.91
CA LEU A 14 -1.33 19.77 -2.77
C LEU A 14 -0.72 18.57 -2.03
N ILE A 15 0.47 18.12 -2.42
CA ILE A 15 1.19 17.04 -1.71
C ILE A 15 1.38 17.41 -0.24
N HIS A 16 1.65 18.68 0.06
CA HIS A 16 1.82 19.15 1.43
C HIS A 16 0.52 19.10 2.23
N GLN A 17 -0.60 19.60 1.69
CA GLN A 17 -1.91 19.52 2.35
C GLN A 17 -2.34 18.07 2.63
N VAL A 18 -2.05 17.18 1.69
CA VAL A 18 -2.36 15.75 1.76
C VAL A 18 -1.50 15.02 2.83
N LYS A 19 -0.30 15.53 3.14
CA LYS A 19 0.60 14.95 4.15
C LYS A 19 0.43 15.55 5.55
N CYS A 20 -0.01 16.80 5.67
CA CYS A 20 -0.19 17.49 6.95
C CYS A 20 -1.50 17.11 7.65
N ILE A 21 -1.77 15.81 7.80
CA ILE A 21 -2.83 15.29 8.66
C ILE A 21 -2.21 15.02 10.03
N ASP A 22 -2.86 15.48 11.10
CA ASP A 22 -2.42 15.21 12.47
C ASP A 22 -2.28 13.70 12.69
N THR A 23 -1.02 13.26 12.87
CA THR A 23 -0.72 11.85 13.07
C THR A 23 -0.98 11.49 14.52
N PRO A 24 -1.86 10.50 14.81
CA PRO A 24 -2.09 10.07 16.17
C PRO A 24 -0.77 9.68 16.85
N TYR A 25 -0.64 9.95 18.16
CA TYR A 25 0.58 9.63 18.90
C TYR A 25 1.01 8.15 18.77
N SER A 26 0.03 7.24 18.65
CA SER A 26 0.28 5.81 18.43
C SER A 26 0.94 5.49 17.10
N ASP A 27 0.84 6.37 16.10
CA ASP A 27 1.22 6.11 14.72
C ASP A 27 2.51 6.86 14.34
N MET A 28 3.12 7.56 15.29
CA MET A 28 4.27 8.47 15.10
C MET A 28 5.49 7.84 14.39
N TYR A 29 5.65 6.51 14.45
CA TYR A 29 6.74 5.79 13.79
C TYR A 29 6.36 5.18 12.44
N LEU A 30 5.11 5.32 12.03
CA LEU A 30 4.63 4.85 10.74
C LEU A 30 4.84 5.94 9.69
N PRO A 31 5.09 5.57 8.43
CA PRO A 31 5.08 6.53 7.34
C PRO A 31 3.73 7.26 7.26
N ASP A 32 3.76 8.56 6.95
CA ASP A 32 2.56 9.39 6.80
C ASP A 32 1.52 8.73 5.89
N GLY A 33 0.24 8.89 6.24
CA GLY A 33 -0.86 8.36 5.46
C GLY A 33 -1.03 6.83 5.49
N THR A 34 -0.23 6.10 6.29
CA THR A 34 -0.45 4.67 6.51
C THR A 34 -1.82 4.42 7.12
N ASN A 35 -2.63 3.60 6.46
CA ASN A 35 -3.93 3.14 7.00
C ASN A 35 -4.05 1.61 7.00
N GLY A 36 -2.95 0.91 6.77
CA GLY A 36 -2.88 -0.53 6.96
C GLY A 36 -1.49 -1.10 6.70
N PHE A 37 -1.39 -2.41 6.88
CA PHE A 37 -0.18 -3.19 6.68
C PHE A 37 -0.47 -4.35 5.74
N LEU A 38 0.38 -4.55 4.76
CA LEU A 38 0.39 -5.72 3.89
C LEU A 38 1.46 -6.69 4.39
N CYS A 39 1.00 -7.79 4.98
CA CYS A 39 1.82 -8.90 5.47
C CYS A 39 1.63 -10.10 4.53
N GLU A 40 2.65 -10.43 3.72
CA GLU A 40 2.50 -11.41 2.62
C GLU A 40 1.32 -11.02 1.69
N THR A 41 0.21 -11.75 1.73
CA THR A 41 -1.02 -11.47 0.98
C THR A 41 -2.15 -10.91 1.82
N GLU A 42 -1.93 -10.75 3.13
CA GLU A 42 -2.94 -10.35 4.10
C GLU A 42 -2.85 -8.85 4.38
N PHE A 43 -3.99 -8.17 4.31
CA PHE A 43 -4.09 -6.76 4.70
C PHE A 43 -4.70 -6.65 6.09
N LEU A 44 -4.04 -5.89 6.96
CA LEU A 44 -4.56 -5.53 8.28
C LEU A 44 -4.72 -4.01 8.35
N SER A 45 -5.91 -3.52 8.72
CA SER A 45 -6.16 -2.08 8.80
C SER A 45 -5.45 -1.45 9.99
N ILE A 46 -5.16 -0.14 9.90
CA ILE A 46 -4.54 0.59 11.00
C ILE A 46 -5.47 0.66 12.22
N GLU A 47 -6.78 0.71 12.02
CA GLU A 47 -7.78 0.72 13.09
C GLU A 47 -7.72 -0.58 13.90
N TYR A 48 -7.61 -1.72 13.22
CA TYR A 48 -7.43 -3.02 13.87
C TYR A 48 -6.09 -3.08 14.62
N ALA A 49 -5.01 -2.57 14.02
CA ALA A 49 -3.71 -2.50 14.70
C ALA A 49 -3.74 -1.62 15.95
N ARG A 50 -4.43 -0.47 15.92
CA ARG A 50 -4.61 0.43 17.07
C ARG A 50 -5.42 -0.24 18.20
N GLN A 51 -6.43 -1.04 17.85
CA GLN A 51 -7.21 -1.82 18.80
C GLN A 51 -6.34 -2.90 19.46
N GLU A 52 -5.62 -3.72 18.69
CA GLU A 52 -4.75 -4.77 19.22
C GLU A 52 -3.61 -4.21 20.07
N LYS A 53 -3.09 -3.03 19.71
CA LYS A 53 -2.14 -2.29 20.56
C LYS A 53 -2.77 -1.94 21.91
N TYR A 54 -4.03 -1.50 21.95
CA TYR A 54 -4.70 -1.16 23.22
C TYR A 54 -4.80 -2.40 24.11
N GLU A 55 -5.24 -3.54 23.56
CA GLU A 55 -5.30 -4.83 24.28
C GLU A 55 -3.91 -5.27 24.79
N ALA A 56 -2.87 -5.10 23.97
CA ALA A 56 -1.51 -5.43 24.36
C ALA A 56 -0.99 -4.57 25.54
N MET A 57 -1.27 -3.26 25.51
CA MET A 57 -0.85 -2.33 26.56
C MET A 57 -1.64 -2.56 27.86
N GLU A 58 -2.95 -2.79 27.76
CA GLU A 58 -3.79 -3.21 28.90
C GLU A 58 -3.24 -4.50 29.54
N SER A 59 -2.93 -5.50 28.71
CA SER A 59 -2.38 -6.77 29.19
C SER A 59 -1.00 -6.63 29.84
N PHE A 60 -0.16 -5.69 29.37
CA PHE A 60 1.18 -5.47 29.92
C PHE A 60 1.16 -4.78 31.28
N PHE A 61 0.29 -3.78 31.48
CA PHE A 61 0.31 -2.98 32.71
C PHE A 61 -0.64 -3.45 33.80
N TYR A 62 -1.78 -4.05 33.44
CA TYR A 62 -2.84 -4.36 34.40
C TYR A 62 -2.97 -5.85 34.72
N GLU A 63 -1.93 -6.64 34.39
CA GLU A 63 -1.71 -8.07 34.72
C GLU A 63 -2.98 -8.84 35.11
N ARG A 64 -3.94 -8.99 34.17
CA ARG A 64 -5.12 -9.82 34.41
C ARG A 64 -4.85 -11.34 34.30
N ARG A 65 -3.60 -11.73 34.06
CA ARG A 65 -2.99 -13.07 34.14
C ARG A 65 -1.52 -12.90 33.74
N PHE A 66 -0.60 -13.72 34.25
CA PHE A 66 0.70 -13.96 33.62
C PHE A 66 0.45 -14.50 32.20
N GLN A 67 0.23 -13.61 31.23
CA GLN A 67 -0.11 -13.99 29.86
C GLN A 67 1.17 -14.25 29.09
N THR A 68 1.13 -15.24 28.19
CA THR A 68 2.20 -15.54 27.23
C THR A 68 2.58 -14.33 26.37
N PHE A 69 1.75 -13.29 26.34
CA PHE A 69 1.93 -12.05 25.58
C PHE A 69 1.46 -10.82 26.41
N PRO A 70 1.94 -9.61 26.09
CA PRO A 70 2.97 -9.34 25.08
C PRO A 70 4.34 -9.89 25.48
N LYS A 71 5.17 -10.23 24.47
CA LYS A 71 6.54 -10.71 24.68
C LYS A 71 7.53 -9.61 24.34
N LEU A 72 8.70 -9.61 24.99
CA LEU A 72 9.81 -8.78 24.54
C LEU A 72 10.18 -9.14 23.08
N PHE A 73 10.40 -8.11 22.26
CA PHE A 73 10.85 -8.25 20.88
C PHE A 73 12.29 -7.76 20.77
N GLU A 74 13.22 -8.71 20.54
CA GLU A 74 14.66 -8.45 20.66
C GLU A 74 15.30 -7.89 19.39
N ASP A 75 14.71 -8.14 18.20
CA ASP A 75 15.26 -7.68 16.92
C ASP A 75 14.95 -6.20 16.65
N THR A 76 15.44 -5.33 17.52
CA THR A 76 15.21 -3.87 17.46
C THR A 76 15.83 -3.22 16.22
N HIS A 77 16.88 -3.84 15.66
CA HIS A 77 17.50 -3.45 14.40
C HIS A 77 16.51 -3.48 13.24
N LEU A 78 15.55 -4.42 13.26
CA LEU A 78 14.52 -4.51 12.26
C LEU A 78 13.79 -3.17 12.11
N PHE A 79 13.51 -2.45 13.21
CA PHE A 79 12.84 -1.14 13.22
C PHE A 79 13.78 0.06 13.31
N ASN A 80 15.09 -0.15 13.22
CA ASN A 80 16.11 0.90 13.38
C ASN A 80 15.96 1.71 14.68
N VAL A 81 15.61 1.03 15.77
CA VAL A 81 15.48 1.65 17.10
C VAL A 81 16.54 1.09 18.03
N LYS A 82 17.24 1.97 18.77
CA LYS A 82 18.38 1.57 19.61
C LYS A 82 18.03 1.44 21.10
N THR A 83 17.05 2.19 21.60
CA THR A 83 16.82 2.36 23.04
C THR A 83 15.41 2.01 23.51
N ASP A 84 14.46 1.81 22.59
CA ASP A 84 13.09 1.48 23.00
C ASP A 84 12.97 -0.02 23.31
N ILE A 85 12.27 -0.31 24.38
CA ILE A 85 11.81 -1.67 24.70
C ILE A 85 10.62 -1.95 23.79
N LEU A 86 10.78 -2.96 22.94
CA LEU A 86 9.76 -3.40 22.00
C LEU A 86 9.01 -4.61 22.52
N LEU A 87 7.71 -4.59 22.32
CA LEU A 87 6.75 -5.62 22.70
C LEU A 87 6.13 -6.21 21.43
N SER A 88 6.00 -7.53 21.39
CA SER A 88 5.33 -8.28 20.36
C SER A 88 3.99 -8.80 20.86
N TRP A 89 2.94 -8.57 20.09
CA TRP A 89 1.58 -9.04 20.37
C TRP A 89 0.98 -9.78 19.15
N PRO A 90 0.30 -10.92 19.35
CA PRO A 90 -0.31 -11.70 18.27
C PRO A 90 -1.53 -11.00 17.67
N VAL A 91 -1.65 -11.05 16.36
CA VAL A 91 -2.78 -10.47 15.61
C VAL A 91 -3.27 -11.44 14.55
N LYS A 92 -4.54 -11.35 14.17
CA LYS A 92 -5.15 -12.24 13.19
C LYS A 92 -5.74 -11.45 12.01
N PRO A 93 -5.45 -11.84 10.76
CA PRO A 93 -6.08 -11.23 9.58
C PRO A 93 -7.61 -11.30 9.61
N SER A 94 -8.19 -12.26 10.34
CA SER A 94 -9.64 -12.36 10.55
C SER A 94 -10.22 -11.23 11.41
N GLY A 95 -9.40 -10.35 11.99
CA GLY A 95 -9.85 -9.28 12.90
C GLY A 95 -10.33 -9.79 14.26
N LYS A 96 -10.05 -11.06 14.60
CA LYS A 96 -10.47 -11.66 15.87
C LYS A 96 -9.35 -11.51 16.89
N ILE A 97 -9.71 -11.08 18.10
CA ILE A 97 -8.80 -10.97 19.22
C ILE A 97 -8.17 -12.34 19.51
N TYR A 98 -6.88 -12.32 19.85
CA TYR A 98 -6.14 -13.50 20.25
C TYR A 98 -6.68 -14.08 21.58
N ILE A 99 -6.85 -15.40 21.63
CA ILE A 99 -7.28 -16.12 22.84
C ILE A 99 -6.33 -17.29 23.19
N LYS A 100 -5.91 -18.11 22.20
CA LYS A 100 -5.08 -19.30 22.44
C LYS A 100 -3.99 -19.54 21.40
N ASP A 101 -4.35 -19.57 20.11
CA ASP A 101 -3.38 -19.73 19.02
C ASP A 101 -2.90 -18.35 18.55
N PRO A 102 -1.61 -18.01 18.73
CA PRO A 102 -1.08 -16.70 18.38
C PRO A 102 -0.86 -16.52 16.88
N GLY A 103 -0.89 -17.59 16.08
CA GLY A 103 -0.56 -17.53 14.65
C GLY A 103 0.83 -16.97 14.38
N LYS A 104 1.07 -16.50 13.16
CA LYS A 104 2.39 -15.99 12.71
C LYS A 104 2.51 -14.47 12.61
N PHE A 105 1.41 -13.73 12.64
CA PHE A 105 1.45 -12.27 12.51
C PHE A 105 1.62 -11.63 13.88
N ARG A 106 2.47 -10.59 13.96
CA ARG A 106 2.69 -9.82 15.19
C ARG A 106 2.59 -8.33 14.90
N ILE A 107 1.94 -7.61 15.80
CA ILE A 107 2.15 -6.16 15.92
C ILE A 107 3.33 -5.94 16.87
N ILE A 108 4.20 -5.00 16.51
CA ILE A 108 5.34 -4.57 17.30
C ILE A 108 5.05 -3.17 17.80
N ILE A 109 5.03 -3.01 19.12
CA ILE A 109 4.76 -1.74 19.81
C ILE A 109 5.89 -1.44 20.79
N ASN A 110 6.16 -0.18 21.08
CA ASN A 110 7.04 0.15 22.21
C ASN A 110 6.25 0.24 23.51
N ILE A 111 6.95 0.27 24.65
CA ILE A 111 6.33 0.42 25.99
C ILE A 111 5.56 1.73 26.20
N ARG A 112 5.67 2.69 25.27
CA ARG A 112 4.89 3.94 25.27
C ARG A 112 3.56 3.80 24.52
N GLY A 113 3.25 2.61 23.98
CA GLY A 113 2.03 2.34 23.22
C GLY A 113 2.08 2.85 21.77
N GLN A 114 3.28 3.08 21.22
CA GLN A 114 3.47 3.51 19.83
C GLN A 114 3.68 2.28 18.94
N ILE A 115 3.03 2.25 17.79
CA ILE A 115 3.10 1.17 16.81
C ILE A 115 4.37 1.35 15.99
N MET A 116 5.30 0.41 16.14
CA MET A 116 6.53 0.38 15.36
C MET A 116 6.30 -0.23 13.96
N GLY A 117 5.35 -1.15 13.88
CA GLY A 117 4.89 -1.78 12.65
C GLY A 117 4.43 -3.20 12.90
N MET A 118 4.39 -4.01 11.85
CA MET A 118 3.96 -5.40 11.91
C MET A 118 5.01 -6.31 11.29
N VAL A 119 5.06 -7.55 11.78
CA VAL A 119 5.96 -8.58 11.26
C VAL A 119 5.24 -9.91 11.07
N VAL A 120 5.77 -10.72 10.18
CA VAL A 120 5.42 -12.13 10.02
C VAL A 120 6.56 -12.98 10.55
N ILE A 121 6.23 -13.97 11.36
CA ILE A 121 7.19 -14.98 11.81
C ILE A 121 7.42 -15.96 10.67
N VAL A 122 8.66 -16.03 10.20
CA VAL A 122 9.11 -16.98 9.18
C VAL A 122 9.95 -18.04 9.89
N HIS A 123 9.49 -19.29 9.78
CA HIS A 123 10.20 -20.45 10.32
C HIS A 123 11.08 -21.01 9.21
N ASP A 124 12.39 -21.06 9.45
CA ASP A 124 13.33 -21.79 8.59
C ASP A 124 13.44 -23.21 9.14
N ASP A 125 12.71 -24.14 8.49
CA ASP A 125 12.56 -25.54 8.92
C ASP A 125 13.92 -26.25 9.06
N ASP A 126 14.95 -25.79 8.36
CA ASP A 126 16.28 -26.41 8.36
C ASP A 126 17.19 -25.96 9.51
N LYS A 127 16.84 -24.88 10.23
CA LYS A 127 17.77 -24.23 11.20
C LYS A 127 17.22 -23.99 12.59
N ASN A 128 15.97 -24.36 12.88
CA ASN A 128 15.26 -24.00 14.12
C ASN A 128 15.39 -22.49 14.44
N LYS A 129 15.60 -21.65 13.42
CA LYS A 129 15.85 -20.22 13.57
C LYS A 129 14.57 -19.50 13.23
N VAL A 130 14.05 -18.77 14.21
CA VAL A 130 12.92 -17.87 14.00
C VAL A 130 13.45 -16.59 13.39
N SER A 131 12.89 -16.20 12.24
CA SER A 131 13.17 -14.92 11.59
C SER A 131 11.89 -14.11 11.44
N PHE A 132 12.03 -12.80 11.27
CA PHE A 132 10.90 -11.89 11.16
C PHE A 132 10.97 -11.14 9.83
N GLU A 133 9.90 -11.22 9.05
CA GLU A 133 9.73 -10.38 7.86
C GLU A 133 8.86 -9.18 8.21
N LYS A 134 9.31 -7.98 7.87
CA LYS A 134 8.52 -6.76 8.03
C LYS A 134 7.35 -6.73 7.06
N CYS A 135 6.16 -6.49 7.60
CA CYS A 135 5.02 -6.13 6.77
C CYS A 135 5.22 -4.73 6.18
N LYS A 136 4.72 -4.54 4.96
CA LYS A 136 4.81 -3.25 4.27
C LYS A 136 3.70 -2.33 4.77
N PRO A 137 4.00 -1.14 5.32
CA PRO A 137 2.97 -0.14 5.55
C PRO A 137 2.42 0.30 4.19
N VAL A 138 1.10 0.40 4.11
CA VAL A 138 0.39 0.74 2.87
C VAL A 138 -0.70 1.77 3.14
N ARG A 139 -1.07 2.48 2.07
CA ARG A 139 -2.25 3.31 2.05
C ARG A 139 -3.28 2.70 1.11
N SER A 140 -4.39 2.27 1.67
CA SER A 140 -5.60 1.85 0.98
C SER A 140 -6.40 3.06 0.53
N SER A 141 -6.90 3.06 -0.70
CA SER A 141 -7.94 4.01 -1.11
C SER A 141 -9.21 3.78 -0.28
N VAL A 142 -9.99 4.85 -0.06
CA VAL A 142 -11.25 4.75 0.70
C VAL A 142 -12.34 4.28 -0.26
N ALA A 143 -13.07 3.24 0.10
CA ALA A 143 -14.11 2.65 -0.74
C ALA A 143 -15.43 3.45 -0.76
N GLU A 144 -15.43 4.72 -0.32
CA GLU A 144 -16.65 5.50 -0.16
C GLU A 144 -17.20 5.96 -1.52
N GLU A 145 -18.52 5.82 -1.65
CA GLU A 145 -19.35 5.98 -2.85
C GLU A 145 -19.44 7.43 -3.38
N ASP A 146 -18.66 8.37 -2.83
CA ASP A 146 -18.82 9.79 -3.11
C ASP A 146 -17.85 10.30 -4.18
N PHE A 147 -18.30 11.12 -5.13
CA PHE A 147 -17.47 11.61 -6.25
C PHE A 147 -16.18 12.33 -5.81
N THR A 148 -16.20 12.92 -4.61
CA THR A 148 -15.05 13.55 -3.95
C THR A 148 -13.96 12.54 -3.60
N SER A 149 -14.31 11.29 -3.27
CA SER A 149 -13.37 10.21 -2.98
C SER A 149 -12.55 9.83 -4.21
N SER A 150 -13.17 9.86 -5.41
CA SER A 150 -12.51 9.55 -6.68
C SER A 150 -11.42 10.57 -7.05
N LEU A 151 -11.69 11.87 -6.84
CA LEU A 151 -10.69 12.93 -7.05
C LEU A 151 -9.56 12.83 -6.02
N LEU A 152 -9.90 12.61 -4.75
CA LEU A 152 -8.92 12.38 -3.69
C LEU A 152 -8.03 11.17 -4.00
N ASP A 153 -8.59 10.06 -4.44
CA ASP A 153 -7.86 8.85 -4.85
C ASP A 153 -6.87 9.13 -5.98
N GLU A 154 -7.25 9.94 -6.97
CA GLU A 154 -6.37 10.36 -8.04
C GLU A 154 -5.18 11.18 -7.51
N TYR A 155 -5.42 12.11 -6.58
CA TYR A 155 -4.34 12.84 -5.89
C TYR A 155 -3.46 11.94 -5.03
N TRP A 156 -4.05 10.98 -4.30
CA TRP A 156 -3.30 10.02 -3.49
C TRP A 156 -2.44 9.11 -4.36
N SER A 157 -2.89 8.76 -5.57
CA SER A 157 -2.11 7.96 -6.52
C SER A 157 -0.83 8.67 -7.00
N LEU A 158 -0.83 10.01 -7.02
CA LEU A 158 0.35 10.83 -7.28
C LEU A 158 1.33 10.82 -6.10
N ALA A 159 0.82 10.79 -4.87
CA ALA A 159 1.63 10.82 -3.65
C ALA A 159 2.16 9.43 -3.25
N TYR A 160 1.39 8.37 -3.53
CA TYR A 160 1.68 7.00 -3.14
C TYR A 160 1.54 6.05 -4.34
N PRO A 161 2.66 5.62 -4.94
CA PRO A 161 2.65 4.71 -6.08
C PRO A 161 1.86 3.43 -5.75
N THR A 162 0.95 3.04 -6.64
CA THR A 162 0.17 1.80 -6.49
C THR A 162 1.09 0.59 -6.40
N ASN A 163 0.97 -0.19 -5.33
CA ASN A 163 1.64 -1.47 -5.15
C ASN A 163 0.76 -2.64 -5.59
N GLY A 164 -0.56 -2.49 -5.54
CA GLY A 164 -1.49 -3.54 -5.96
C GLY A 164 -2.93 -3.23 -5.59
N PHE A 165 -3.77 -4.26 -5.64
CA PHE A 165 -5.22 -4.16 -5.45
C PHE A 165 -5.70 -5.19 -4.44
N ARG A 166 -6.65 -4.80 -3.60
CA ARG A 166 -7.30 -5.69 -2.64
C ARG A 166 -8.77 -5.89 -3.01
N CYS A 167 -9.15 -7.14 -3.23
CA CYS A 167 -10.53 -7.55 -3.48
C CYS A 167 -11.00 -8.46 -2.33
N GLY A 168 -11.73 -7.90 -1.37
CA GLY A 168 -12.09 -8.62 -0.13
C GLY A 168 -10.83 -9.02 0.66
N SER A 169 -10.61 -10.32 0.88
CA SER A 169 -9.39 -10.83 1.53
C SER A 169 -8.22 -11.08 0.58
N LYS A 170 -8.42 -11.01 -0.75
CA LYS A 170 -7.35 -11.30 -1.72
C LYS A 170 -6.59 -10.05 -2.11
N TYR A 171 -5.26 -10.13 -2.05
CA TYR A 171 -4.36 -9.14 -2.60
C TYR A 171 -3.82 -9.56 -3.97
N PHE A 172 -3.77 -8.60 -4.89
CA PHE A 172 -3.25 -8.73 -6.24
C PHE A 172 -2.08 -7.74 -6.41
N PRO A 173 -0.84 -8.20 -6.54
CA PRO A 173 0.29 -7.30 -6.77
C PRO A 173 0.17 -6.62 -8.13
N LEU A 174 0.68 -5.41 -8.28
CA LEU A 174 0.61 -4.67 -9.55
C LEU A 174 1.26 -5.44 -10.73
N SER A 175 2.23 -6.30 -10.44
CA SER A 175 2.86 -7.18 -11.44
C SER A 175 1.88 -8.15 -12.11
N ILE A 176 0.72 -8.44 -11.54
CA ILE A 176 -0.28 -9.30 -12.19
C ILE A 176 -0.97 -8.59 -13.36
N VAL A 177 -0.96 -7.26 -13.39
CA VAL A 177 -1.57 -6.46 -14.46
C VAL A 177 -0.54 -5.83 -15.40
N LYS A 178 0.73 -5.74 -15.00
CA LYS A 178 1.85 -5.21 -15.80
C LYS A 178 2.68 -6.32 -16.43
N SER A 179 3.19 -6.10 -17.63
CA SER A 179 3.99 -7.08 -18.39
C SER A 179 5.48 -7.10 -17.98
N GLY A 180 5.81 -6.65 -16.78
CA GLY A 180 7.17 -6.58 -16.27
C GLY A 180 7.26 -5.95 -14.88
N ASN A 181 8.47 -5.88 -14.34
CA ASN A 181 8.75 -5.27 -13.03
C ASN A 181 9.03 -3.75 -13.10
N ASP A 182 9.15 -3.19 -14.31
CA ASP A 182 9.41 -1.76 -14.51
C ASP A 182 8.14 -0.93 -14.24
N PRO A 183 8.20 0.18 -13.47
CA PRO A 183 7.08 1.10 -13.30
C PRO A 183 6.44 1.60 -14.61
N ASN A 184 7.24 1.73 -15.67
CA ASN A 184 6.84 2.14 -17.02
C ASN A 184 6.43 0.97 -17.92
N SER A 185 6.46 -0.28 -17.42
CA SER A 185 6.03 -1.42 -18.21
C SER A 185 4.55 -1.31 -18.57
N ASP A 186 4.25 -1.71 -19.80
CA ASP A 186 2.89 -1.73 -20.30
C ASP A 186 2.03 -2.74 -19.54
N TYR A 187 0.73 -2.48 -19.50
CA TYR A 187 -0.21 -3.45 -18.97
C TYR A 187 -0.25 -4.68 -19.89
N TYR A 188 -0.24 -5.89 -19.32
CA TYR A 188 -0.30 -7.15 -20.07
C TYR A 188 -1.45 -7.16 -21.10
N PHE A 189 -2.56 -6.52 -20.74
CA PHE A 189 -3.76 -6.44 -21.56
C PHE A 189 -3.60 -5.58 -22.81
N LYS A 190 -2.66 -4.62 -22.83
CA LYS A 190 -2.32 -3.88 -24.07
C LYS A 190 -1.75 -4.83 -25.12
N ASN A 191 -0.91 -5.79 -24.72
CA ASN A 191 -0.41 -6.83 -25.61
C ASN A 191 -1.53 -7.77 -26.06
N ALA A 192 -2.48 -8.09 -25.16
CA ALA A 192 -3.66 -8.88 -25.52
C ALA A 192 -4.58 -8.16 -26.53
N LEU A 193 -4.67 -6.82 -26.49
CA LEU A 193 -5.43 -6.03 -27.46
C LEU A 193 -4.80 -6.04 -28.86
N ALA A 194 -3.48 -6.04 -28.92
CA ALA A 194 -2.72 -6.16 -30.18
C ALA A 194 -2.91 -7.55 -30.82
N ALA A 195 -3.04 -8.60 -30.01
CA ALA A 195 -3.27 -9.96 -30.48
C ALA A 195 -4.73 -10.19 -30.91
N LYS A 196 -4.96 -10.33 -32.23
CA LYS A 196 -6.30 -10.53 -32.81
C LYS A 196 -7.08 -11.71 -32.18
N SER A 197 -6.38 -12.79 -31.82
CA SER A 197 -6.97 -13.97 -31.17
C SER A 197 -7.46 -13.72 -29.74
N ARG A 198 -6.93 -12.71 -29.04
CA ARG A 198 -7.27 -12.44 -27.63
C ARG A 198 -8.35 -11.37 -27.46
N ARG A 199 -8.77 -10.71 -28.54
CA ARG A 199 -9.85 -9.71 -28.52
C ARG A 199 -11.19 -10.29 -28.08
N ALA A 200 -11.46 -11.56 -28.36
CA ALA A 200 -12.70 -12.23 -27.99
C ALA A 200 -12.91 -12.32 -26.46
N TYR A 201 -11.85 -12.22 -25.67
CA TYR A 201 -11.94 -12.27 -24.20
C TYR A 201 -12.28 -10.92 -23.56
N PHE A 202 -12.33 -9.84 -24.33
CA PHE A 202 -12.75 -8.53 -23.82
C PHE A 202 -14.28 -8.47 -23.76
N GLY A 203 -14.82 -8.44 -22.54
CA GLY A 203 -16.25 -8.20 -22.29
C GLY A 203 -16.56 -6.71 -22.21
N LYS A 204 -17.81 -6.32 -22.46
CA LYS A 204 -18.28 -4.97 -22.11
C LYS A 204 -18.34 -4.84 -20.59
N TYR A 205 -17.90 -3.70 -20.04
CA TYR A 205 -18.16 -3.36 -18.64
C TYR A 205 -19.53 -2.69 -18.52
N SER A 206 -20.34 -3.12 -17.57
CA SER A 206 -21.71 -2.63 -17.33
C SER A 206 -21.91 -2.01 -15.96
N GLY A 207 -20.87 -1.94 -15.13
CA GLY A 207 -20.94 -1.29 -13.82
C GLY A 207 -20.77 0.22 -13.91
N ASP A 208 -20.89 0.87 -12.75
CA ASP A 208 -20.88 2.33 -12.57
C ASP A 208 -19.65 2.82 -11.77
N GLN A 209 -18.80 1.91 -11.31
CA GLN A 209 -17.68 2.23 -10.41
C GLN A 209 -16.44 2.79 -11.11
N PHE A 210 -16.44 2.85 -12.45
CA PHE A 210 -15.39 3.45 -13.25
C PHE A 210 -15.98 4.40 -14.28
N ILE A 211 -15.29 5.50 -14.51
CA ILE A 211 -15.64 6.49 -15.52
C ILE A 211 -14.84 6.21 -16.79
N GLY A 212 -15.54 6.15 -17.91
CA GLY A 212 -14.94 5.96 -19.23
C GLY A 212 -15.97 5.83 -20.33
N SER A 213 -15.54 5.98 -21.57
CA SER A 213 -16.43 6.02 -22.74
C SER A 213 -16.58 4.66 -23.43
N ASP A 214 -15.53 3.83 -23.44
CA ASP A 214 -15.57 2.44 -23.94
C ASP A 214 -14.88 1.52 -22.93
N LEU A 215 -15.56 1.29 -21.81
CA LEU A 215 -15.07 0.43 -20.74
C LEU A 215 -15.22 -1.06 -21.08
N ARG A 216 -14.11 -1.79 -20.97
CA ARG A 216 -14.02 -3.24 -21.21
C ARG A 216 -13.44 -3.99 -20.04
N THR A 217 -13.86 -5.23 -19.88
CA THR A 217 -13.33 -6.17 -18.88
C THR A 217 -12.48 -7.25 -19.52
N TYR A 218 -11.42 -7.67 -18.84
CA TYR A 218 -10.60 -8.81 -19.25
C TYR A 218 -10.22 -9.69 -18.04
N PRO A 219 -10.21 -11.02 -18.16
CA PRO A 219 -9.85 -11.91 -17.05
C PRO A 219 -8.40 -11.74 -16.57
N LEU A 220 -8.16 -11.62 -15.25
CA LEU A 220 -6.81 -11.49 -14.70
C LEU A 220 -5.94 -12.74 -14.86
N HIS A 221 -6.55 -13.93 -14.81
CA HIS A 221 -5.86 -15.20 -15.04
C HIS A 221 -6.10 -15.65 -16.48
N HIS A 222 -5.32 -15.11 -17.41
CA HIS A 222 -5.08 -15.79 -18.67
C HIS A 222 -3.64 -16.30 -18.62
N SER A 223 -3.43 -17.49 -18.05
CA SER A 223 -2.17 -18.20 -18.22
C SER A 223 -1.90 -18.32 -19.73
N SER A 224 -0.63 -18.24 -20.09
CA SER A 224 -0.10 -18.31 -21.45
C SER A 224 -0.37 -19.65 -22.17
N THR A 225 -1.09 -20.58 -21.54
CA THR A 225 -1.53 -21.83 -22.14
C THR A 225 -2.69 -21.55 -23.09
N SER A 226 -2.44 -21.75 -24.39
CA SER A 226 -3.34 -21.58 -25.53
C SER A 226 -4.56 -22.52 -25.55
N GLU A 227 -4.94 -23.11 -24.43
CA GLU A 227 -6.13 -23.93 -24.36
C GLU A 227 -7.31 -23.08 -23.91
N GLN A 228 -8.31 -23.06 -24.78
CA GLN A 228 -9.60 -22.44 -24.54
C GLN A 228 -10.29 -23.21 -23.40
N ILE A 229 -9.96 -22.85 -22.16
CA ILE A 229 -10.63 -23.42 -20.99
C ILE A 229 -12.06 -22.85 -20.99
N CYS A 230 -13.00 -23.63 -21.51
CA CYS A 230 -14.44 -23.51 -21.31
C CYS A 230 -14.80 -23.79 -19.83
N GLY A 231 -14.23 -22.99 -18.93
CA GLY A 231 -14.58 -22.92 -17.51
C GLY A 231 -15.16 -21.54 -17.19
N PRO A 232 -15.91 -21.39 -16.10
CA PRO A 232 -16.48 -20.11 -15.71
C PRO A 232 -15.36 -19.07 -15.62
N HIS A 233 -15.44 -18.06 -16.49
CA HIS A 233 -14.49 -16.96 -16.59
C HIS A 233 -14.11 -16.46 -15.20
N GLY A 234 -12.80 -16.34 -14.93
CA GLY A 234 -12.26 -16.08 -13.59
C GLY A 234 -13.00 -14.97 -12.83
N ARG A 235 -13.13 -15.16 -11.50
CA ARG A 235 -13.87 -14.27 -10.57
C ARG A 235 -13.48 -12.80 -10.67
N PHE A 236 -12.20 -12.53 -10.91
CA PHE A 236 -11.66 -11.17 -10.93
C PHE A 236 -11.32 -10.75 -12.35
N ARG A 237 -11.71 -9.53 -12.70
CA ARG A 237 -11.47 -8.95 -14.03
C ARG A 237 -10.80 -7.59 -13.91
N ALA A 238 -9.91 -7.31 -14.83
CA ALA A 238 -9.35 -5.99 -14.98
C ALA A 238 -10.25 -5.14 -15.90
N VAL A 239 -10.41 -3.87 -15.58
CA VAL A 239 -11.22 -2.88 -16.32
C VAL A 239 -10.29 -1.92 -17.04
N PHE A 240 -10.59 -1.64 -18.30
CA PHE A 240 -9.82 -0.74 -19.16
C PHE A 240 -10.75 0.18 -19.92
N ASP A 241 -10.32 1.41 -20.17
CA ASP A 241 -10.95 2.28 -21.15
C ASP A 241 -10.23 2.15 -22.49
N MET A 242 -10.96 1.71 -23.51
CA MET A 242 -10.42 1.46 -24.85
C MET A 242 -10.11 2.76 -25.60
N THR A 243 -10.79 3.86 -25.27
CA THR A 243 -10.63 5.14 -25.96
C THR A 243 -9.23 5.71 -25.74
N ASN A 244 -8.72 5.62 -24.51
CA ASN A 244 -7.39 6.12 -24.14
C ASN A 244 -6.38 5.00 -23.80
N ARG A 245 -6.79 3.72 -23.91
CA ARG A 245 -5.99 2.52 -23.60
C ARG A 245 -5.46 2.51 -22.16
N GLU A 246 -6.25 3.03 -21.24
CA GLU A 246 -5.88 3.17 -19.83
C GLU A 246 -6.46 2.02 -19.00
N PHE A 247 -5.66 1.52 -18.06
CA PHE A 247 -6.14 0.60 -17.04
C PHE A 247 -6.84 1.38 -15.94
N LYS A 248 -8.07 0.98 -15.61
CA LYS A 248 -8.90 1.67 -14.61
C LYS A 248 -8.90 0.97 -13.25
N GLY A 249 -8.79 -0.35 -13.21
CA GLY A 249 -8.77 -1.09 -11.94
C GLY A 249 -9.16 -2.56 -12.06
N ILE A 250 -9.42 -3.20 -10.93
CA ILE A 250 -9.86 -4.60 -10.84
C ILE A 250 -11.26 -4.63 -10.22
N ILE A 251 -12.11 -5.55 -10.68
CA ILE A 251 -13.42 -5.85 -10.11
C ILE A 251 -13.54 -7.31 -9.69
N ASP A 252 -14.38 -7.56 -8.70
CA ASP A 252 -14.87 -8.89 -8.34
C ASP A 252 -16.27 -9.13 -8.91
N VAL A 253 -16.35 -9.94 -9.96
CA VAL A 253 -17.60 -10.23 -10.67
C VAL A 253 -18.60 -10.96 -9.78
N LYS A 254 -18.13 -11.76 -8.81
CA LYS A 254 -19.04 -12.46 -7.89
C LYS A 254 -19.63 -11.54 -6.83
N ALA A 255 -18.98 -10.42 -6.56
CA ALA A 255 -19.43 -9.41 -5.62
C ALA A 255 -20.15 -8.26 -6.34
N LYS A 256 -20.97 -8.55 -7.36
CA LYS A 256 -21.68 -7.54 -8.18
C LYS A 256 -20.75 -6.50 -8.81
N ASP A 257 -19.63 -6.94 -9.36
CA ASP A 257 -18.64 -6.08 -10.01
C ASP A 257 -18.04 -4.98 -9.11
N VAL A 258 -17.98 -5.22 -7.79
CA VAL A 258 -17.35 -4.32 -6.83
C VAL A 258 -15.87 -4.12 -7.16
N LYS A 259 -15.48 -2.85 -7.24
CA LYS A 259 -14.13 -2.33 -7.44
C LYS A 259 -13.25 -2.73 -6.28
N CYS A 260 -12.10 -3.28 -6.64
CA CYS A 260 -11.06 -3.59 -5.70
C CYS A 260 -10.33 -2.33 -5.27
N VAL A 261 -9.99 -2.30 -3.99
CA VAL A 261 -9.37 -1.17 -3.34
C VAL A 261 -7.90 -1.08 -3.76
N CYS A 262 -7.41 0.12 -4.07
CA CYS A 262 -6.02 0.33 -4.44
C CYS A 262 -5.15 0.39 -3.19
N LEU A 263 -4.04 -0.35 -3.16
CA LEU A 263 -3.03 -0.26 -2.11
C LEU A 263 -1.79 0.46 -2.65
N GLY A 264 -1.52 1.66 -2.18
CA GLY A 264 -0.32 2.46 -2.45
C GLY A 264 0.81 2.20 -1.46
N SER A 265 2.05 2.36 -1.91
CA SER A 265 3.23 2.35 -1.05
C SER A 265 3.39 3.67 -0.32
N THR A 266 3.58 3.63 1.00
CA THR A 266 3.99 4.81 1.78
C THR A 266 5.52 4.98 1.82
N ILE A 267 6.28 4.08 1.21
CA ILE A 267 7.75 4.04 1.24
C ILE A 267 8.38 5.09 0.29
N GLY A 268 7.58 5.77 -0.55
CA GLY A 268 8.06 6.65 -1.61
C GLY A 268 8.58 8.03 -1.20
N PHE A 269 8.40 8.49 0.03
CA PHE A 269 8.88 9.81 0.47
C PHE A 269 9.34 9.80 1.93
N THR A 270 10.30 8.93 2.27
CA THR A 270 11.16 9.17 3.43
C THR A 270 11.87 10.50 3.23
N ARG A 271 11.49 11.55 3.98
CA ARG A 271 12.21 12.83 4.14
C ARG A 271 13.23 13.14 3.02
N TYR A 272 12.77 13.37 1.80
CA TYR A 272 13.52 14.32 1.00
C TYR A 272 13.30 15.64 1.69
N ASN A 273 14.35 16.13 2.36
CA ASN A 273 14.54 17.55 2.51
C ASN A 273 14.22 18.16 1.14
N LEU A 274 13.03 18.74 1.00
CA LEU A 274 12.78 19.74 -0.02
C LEU A 274 13.64 20.94 0.40
N GLN A 275 14.96 20.82 0.26
CA GLN A 275 15.76 21.98 -0.04
C GLN A 275 15.38 22.32 -1.47
N PRO A 276 14.70 23.45 -1.71
CA PRO A 276 14.47 23.90 -3.07
C PRO A 276 15.83 24.16 -3.69
N ILE A 277 16.24 23.32 -4.65
CA ILE A 277 17.35 23.63 -5.54
C ILE A 277 16.84 24.77 -6.44
N PHE A 278 17.02 26.00 -5.99
CA PHE A 278 16.77 27.18 -6.80
C PHE A 278 17.87 27.26 -7.88
N TYR A 279 17.49 26.99 -9.13
CA TYR A 279 18.35 27.27 -10.28
C TYR A 279 18.35 28.78 -10.56
N LEU A 280 19.28 29.51 -9.96
CA LEU A 280 19.59 30.87 -10.41
C LEU A 280 20.55 30.78 -11.59
N LYS A 281 20.01 30.93 -12.80
CA LYS A 281 20.80 31.08 -14.03
C LYS A 281 21.27 32.54 -14.12
N HIS A 282 22.44 32.84 -13.55
CA HIS A 282 23.20 34.02 -13.95
C HIS A 282 24.23 33.64 -15.02
N GLY A 283 24.46 34.54 -15.96
CA GLY A 283 25.21 34.34 -17.20
C GLY A 283 26.53 33.59 -17.04
N GLU A 284 26.80 32.74 -18.03
CA GLU A 284 28.08 32.16 -18.43
C GLU A 284 29.11 31.96 -17.31
N ASN A 285 28.78 31.08 -16.36
CA ASN A 285 29.70 30.11 -15.71
C ASN A 285 28.96 29.42 -14.55
N THR A 286 28.56 28.16 -14.76
CA THR A 286 27.86 27.38 -13.75
C THR A 286 28.84 26.97 -12.64
N LYS A 287 28.80 27.65 -11.49
CA LYS A 287 29.44 27.17 -10.24
C LYS A 287 28.37 26.57 -9.33
N TYR A 288 28.60 25.32 -8.92
CA TYR A 288 27.81 24.63 -7.91
C TYR A 288 28.20 25.15 -6.53
N VAL A 289 27.27 25.72 -5.78
CA VAL A 289 27.46 26.07 -4.37
C VAL A 289 26.52 25.19 -3.55
N LEU A 290 27.09 24.23 -2.82
CA LEU A 290 26.42 23.48 -1.77
C LEU A 290 26.34 24.38 -0.54
N ALA A 291 25.14 24.80 -0.14
CA ALA A 291 24.93 25.45 1.15
C ALA A 291 24.93 24.38 2.25
N GLN A 292 26.05 24.26 2.97
CA GLN A 292 26.13 23.47 4.20
C GLN A 292 25.67 24.30 5.41
N ASP A 293 24.87 23.65 6.27
CA ASP A 293 24.67 23.88 7.70
C ASP A 293 24.61 25.33 8.23
N LEU A 294 23.39 25.77 8.57
CA LEU A 294 23.17 26.70 9.69
C LEU A 294 22.51 25.94 10.83
N ARG A 295 23.32 25.55 11.81
CA ARG A 295 22.86 25.12 13.15
C ARG A 295 22.26 26.32 13.85
N TRP A 296 21.05 26.16 14.38
CA TRP A 296 20.54 27.04 15.43
C TRP A 296 20.80 26.35 16.77
N THR A 297 21.71 26.94 17.54
CA THR A 297 21.77 26.86 19.01
C THR A 297 20.51 27.47 19.62
#